data_AF-A0A970XM85-F1
#
_entry.id   AF-A0A970XM85-F1
#
_cell.length_a   1.000
_cell.length_b   1.000
_cell.length_c   1.000
_cell.angle_alpha   90.00
_cell.angle_beta   90.00
_cell.angle_gamma   90.00
#
_symmetry.space_group_name_H-M   'P 1'
#
loop_
_entity.id
_entity.type
_entity.pdbx_description
1 polymer ?
#
loop_
_entity_poly.entity_id
_entity_poly.type
_entity_poly.pdbx_seq_one_letter_code
_entity_poly.pdbx_strand_id
1 'polypeptide(L)'
;MCDTMWKSFEKGGIFAKNSDRSCNEPNLVQFIPGGETGGAPVACTYISVPQEERKYSVLLVRPSWIWGAEMGINEFGVVIGNEAVFTKSKDKKFERLLGMDILRIALERAENAKEGIGEIIKALTKFGQGGNCAFDKKFYYDNSFLVADKNEAYIIETAGFDYKTRKLAGYGNISNRLSIEEDHFAERHTNKLITNFAGALKRQNCACNTIKDAENIRDVFAALRTHDTDDKCKLYKKGSVSSVCMHQSILGDHTTGSMVVDSRESIPVIWITGSSTPCLSVFKPVFFGQNNP
;
A
#
# COMPACT_ATOMS: atom_id res chain seq x y z
N MET A 1 9.16 3.79 -4.13
CA MET A 1 9.48 3.77 -2.68
C MET A 1 8.35 4.42 -1.89
N CYS A 2 7.38 3.68 -1.34
CA CYS A 2 6.09 4.18 -0.84
C CYS A 2 5.99 4.37 0.69
N ASP A 3 4.97 5.12 1.13
CA ASP A 3 4.55 5.23 2.53
C ASP A 3 3.02 5.02 2.66
N THR A 4 2.61 4.18 3.61
CA THR A 4 1.20 3.94 4.00
C THR A 4 1.04 4.19 5.49
N MET A 5 -0.02 4.89 5.89
CA MET A 5 -0.29 5.27 7.27
C MET A 5 -1.76 5.13 7.62
N TRP A 6 -2.03 4.96 8.90
CA TRP A 6 -3.38 4.90 9.46
C TRP A 6 -3.43 5.52 10.85
N LYS A 7 -4.55 6.16 11.17
CA LYS A 7 -4.88 6.63 12.52
C LYS A 7 -6.36 6.42 12.84
N SER A 8 -6.65 5.91 14.02
CA SER A 8 -7.98 5.88 14.60
C SER A 8 -8.40 7.24 15.13
N PHE A 9 -9.69 7.52 15.04
CA PHE A 9 -10.37 8.63 15.69
C PHE A 9 -11.45 8.08 16.63
N GLU A 10 -12.16 8.95 17.34
CA GLU A 10 -13.26 8.53 18.22
C GLU A 10 -14.30 7.67 17.48
N LYS A 11 -14.55 8.00 16.22
CA LYS A 11 -15.40 7.24 15.30
C LYS A 11 -14.56 6.89 14.08
N GLY A 12 -14.29 5.60 13.86
CA GLY A 12 -13.61 5.14 12.65
C GLY A 12 -12.11 5.43 12.59
N GLY A 13 -11.54 5.38 11.38
CA GLY A 13 -10.14 5.69 11.13
C GLY A 13 -9.93 6.41 9.80
N ILE A 14 -8.71 6.91 9.60
CA ILE A 14 -8.28 7.44 8.31
C ILE A 14 -7.05 6.66 7.86
N PHE A 15 -7.16 6.02 6.70
CA PHE A 15 -6.07 5.37 5.98
C PHE A 15 -5.53 6.31 4.91
N ALA A 16 -4.22 6.33 4.68
CA ALA A 16 -3.60 7.16 3.66
C ALA A 16 -2.36 6.50 3.05
N LYS A 17 -2.19 6.63 1.73
CA LYS A 17 -1.02 6.09 1.03
C LYS A 17 -0.61 6.95 -0.16
N ASN A 18 0.71 7.09 -0.32
CA ASN A 18 1.35 7.47 -1.58
C ASN A 18 1.86 6.23 -2.31
N SER A 19 1.63 6.18 -3.62
CA SER A 19 2.23 5.21 -4.53
C SER A 19 3.37 5.88 -5.28
N ASP A 20 4.60 5.49 -4.94
CA ASP A 20 5.83 6.03 -5.51
C ASP A 20 6.41 5.03 -6.52
N ARG A 21 6.28 5.39 -7.79
CA ARG A 21 6.43 4.52 -8.97
C ARG A 21 7.22 5.23 -10.08
N SER A 22 7.52 4.54 -11.17
CA SER A 22 8.18 5.20 -12.32
C SER A 22 7.33 6.36 -12.80
N CYS A 23 7.95 7.50 -13.12
CA CYS A 23 7.23 8.71 -13.55
C CYS A 23 6.41 8.50 -14.83
N ASN A 24 6.77 7.49 -15.64
CA ASN A 24 6.10 7.13 -16.88
C ASN A 24 5.11 5.96 -16.71
N GLU A 25 4.94 5.44 -15.49
CA GLU A 25 4.02 4.34 -15.19
C GLU A 25 2.64 4.90 -14.86
N PRO A 26 1.61 4.70 -15.71
CA PRO A 26 0.28 5.22 -15.44
C PRO A 26 -0.32 4.55 -14.20
N ASN A 27 -0.82 5.37 -13.28
CA ASN A 27 -1.49 4.92 -12.07
C ASN A 27 -3.00 5.11 -12.21
N LEU A 28 -3.72 4.01 -12.44
CA LEU A 28 -5.13 3.98 -12.80
C LEU A 28 -6.01 3.85 -11.56
N VAL A 29 -7.09 4.63 -11.52
CA VAL A 29 -8.19 4.44 -10.57
C VAL A 29 -9.26 3.59 -11.25
N GLN A 30 -9.56 2.41 -10.71
CA GLN A 30 -10.45 1.46 -11.38
C GLN A 30 -11.39 0.80 -10.38
N PHE A 31 -12.69 0.85 -10.69
CA PHE A 31 -13.70 0.03 -10.01
C PHE A 31 -13.81 -1.31 -10.71
N ILE A 32 -13.80 -2.39 -9.94
CA ILE A 32 -14.01 -3.76 -10.41
C ILE A 32 -15.23 -4.31 -9.68
N PRO A 33 -16.30 -4.70 -10.41
CA PRO A 33 -17.48 -5.28 -9.78
C PRO A 33 -17.17 -6.66 -9.21
N GLY A 34 -17.76 -6.93 -8.04
CA GLY A 34 -17.82 -8.24 -7.42
C GLY A 34 -18.94 -9.10 -8.01
N GLY A 35 -19.18 -10.25 -7.38
CA GLY A 35 -20.20 -11.21 -7.80
C GLY A 35 -19.66 -12.63 -7.93
N GLU A 36 -20.48 -13.50 -8.53
CA GLU A 36 -20.10 -14.88 -8.84
C GLU A 36 -19.01 -14.92 -9.91
N THR A 37 -18.03 -15.82 -9.74
CA THR A 37 -16.85 -15.87 -10.59
C THR A 37 -16.86 -17.03 -11.60
N GLY A 38 -17.80 -17.96 -11.45
CA GLY A 38 -17.86 -19.18 -12.26
C GLY A 38 -16.72 -20.18 -12.01
N GLY A 39 -15.86 -19.94 -11.00
CA GLY A 39 -14.83 -20.88 -10.55
C GLY A 39 -13.60 -21.05 -11.44
N ALA A 40 -13.55 -20.40 -12.62
CA ALA A 40 -12.38 -20.43 -13.48
C ALA A 40 -11.18 -19.76 -12.79
N PRO A 41 -9.95 -20.31 -12.89
CA PRO A 41 -8.77 -19.67 -12.32
C PRO A 41 -8.59 -18.23 -12.80
N VAL A 42 -8.17 -17.36 -11.89
CA VAL A 42 -7.87 -15.96 -12.21
C VAL A 42 -6.42 -15.82 -12.62
N ALA A 43 -6.18 -15.25 -13.81
CA ALA A 43 -4.84 -14.86 -14.24
C ALA A 43 -4.43 -13.56 -13.53
N CYS A 44 -3.49 -13.68 -12.58
CA CYS A 44 -2.86 -12.53 -11.92
C CYS A 44 -1.74 -11.96 -12.81
N THR A 45 -0.79 -11.22 -12.25
CA THR A 45 0.25 -10.55 -13.07
C THR A 45 1.17 -11.56 -13.78
N TYR A 46 1.60 -12.61 -13.07
CA TYR A 46 2.52 -13.61 -13.64
C TYR A 46 2.01 -15.04 -13.59
N ILE A 47 1.17 -15.37 -12.61
CA ILE A 47 0.65 -16.73 -12.43
C ILE A 47 -0.88 -16.71 -12.35
N SER A 48 -1.50 -17.83 -12.65
CA SER A 48 -2.93 -18.03 -12.37
C SER A 48 -3.13 -18.68 -11.01
N VAL A 49 -4.16 -18.27 -10.27
CA VAL A 49 -4.54 -18.88 -8.99
C VAL A 49 -6.00 -19.35 -9.02
N PRO A 50 -6.37 -20.36 -8.20
CA PRO A 50 -7.76 -20.74 -8.01
C PRO A 50 -8.62 -19.57 -7.57
N GLN A 51 -9.81 -19.48 -8.18
CA GLN A 51 -10.78 -18.42 -7.90
C GLN A 51 -11.84 -18.93 -6.92
N GLU A 52 -12.26 -18.06 -5.99
CA GLU A 52 -13.38 -18.36 -5.08
C GLU A 52 -14.71 -18.23 -5.82
N GLU A 53 -15.75 -18.93 -5.39
CA GLU A 53 -17.08 -18.88 -6.01
C GLU A 53 -17.63 -17.45 -6.14
N ARG A 54 -17.32 -16.61 -5.15
CA ARG A 54 -17.71 -15.20 -5.10
C ARG A 54 -16.52 -14.33 -4.75
N LYS A 55 -16.51 -13.13 -5.31
CA LYS A 55 -15.58 -12.06 -4.93
C LYS A 55 -16.31 -10.75 -4.65
N TYR A 56 -15.65 -9.88 -3.91
CA TYR A 56 -16.15 -8.56 -3.53
C TYR A 56 -15.80 -7.50 -4.55
N SER A 57 -16.66 -6.48 -4.63
CA SER A 57 -16.39 -5.29 -5.43
C SER A 57 -15.23 -4.53 -4.81
N VAL A 58 -14.34 -3.98 -5.66
CA VAL A 58 -13.15 -3.24 -5.22
C VAL A 58 -12.96 -1.96 -6.01
N LEU A 59 -12.49 -0.90 -5.35
CA LEU A 59 -11.94 0.30 -5.98
C LEU A 59 -10.42 0.28 -5.76
N LEU A 60 -9.67 0.28 -6.87
CA LEU A 60 -8.23 0.09 -6.87
C LEU A 60 -7.52 1.34 -7.38
N VAL A 61 -6.33 1.60 -6.85
CA VAL A 61 -5.32 2.46 -7.45
C VAL A 61 -4.14 1.57 -7.84
N ARG A 62 -3.91 1.40 -9.14
CA ARG A 62 -3.01 0.38 -9.68
C ARG A 62 -2.14 0.87 -10.84
N PRO A 63 -0.87 0.43 -10.94
CA PRO A 63 -0.08 0.54 -12.15
C PRO A 63 -0.76 -0.13 -13.34
N SER A 64 -0.76 0.48 -14.52
CA SER A 64 -1.57 0.02 -15.65
C SER A 64 -1.30 -1.41 -16.15
N TRP A 65 -0.09 -1.92 -15.96
CA TRP A 65 0.39 -3.17 -16.55
C TRP A 65 0.19 -4.41 -15.67
N ILE A 66 -0.04 -4.25 -14.36
CA ILE A 66 -0.23 -5.39 -13.44
C ILE A 66 -1.70 -5.82 -13.37
N TRP A 67 -1.99 -6.98 -12.76
CA TRP A 67 -3.35 -7.33 -12.37
C TRP A 67 -3.72 -6.77 -10.99
N GLY A 68 -2.77 -6.82 -10.05
CA GLY A 68 -2.92 -6.33 -8.68
C GLY A 68 -3.07 -4.81 -8.54
N ALA A 69 -2.89 -4.31 -7.32
CA ALA A 69 -2.96 -2.89 -7.01
C ALA A 69 -1.94 -2.44 -5.95
N GLU A 70 -1.60 -1.15 -5.98
CA GLU A 70 -0.77 -0.52 -4.94
C GLU A 70 -1.59 -0.27 -3.68
N MET A 71 -2.89 0.01 -3.86
CA MET A 71 -3.87 0.18 -2.80
C MET A 71 -5.29 0.03 -3.33
N GLY A 72 -6.21 -0.19 -2.40
CA GLY A 72 -7.63 -0.15 -2.70
C GLY A 72 -8.48 -0.30 -1.46
N ILE A 73 -9.79 -0.22 -1.70
CA ILE A 73 -10.85 -0.47 -0.72
C ILE A 73 -11.88 -1.40 -1.35
N ASN A 74 -12.56 -2.21 -0.54
CA ASN A 74 -13.66 -3.06 -1.00
C ASN A 74 -15.03 -2.59 -0.47
N GLU A 75 -16.10 -3.27 -0.90
CA GLU A 75 -17.48 -2.93 -0.53
C GLU A 75 -17.79 -3.03 0.98
N PHE A 76 -16.96 -3.75 1.74
CA PHE A 76 -17.06 -3.87 3.20
C PHE A 76 -16.23 -2.81 3.95
N GLY A 77 -15.52 -1.95 3.24
CA GLY A 77 -14.68 -0.91 3.83
C GLY A 77 -13.30 -1.40 4.28
N VAL A 78 -12.90 -2.62 3.89
CA VAL A 78 -11.51 -3.08 4.06
C VAL A 78 -10.64 -2.30 3.10
N VAL A 79 -9.62 -1.62 3.63
CA VAL A 79 -8.64 -0.83 2.89
C VAL A 79 -7.25 -1.40 3.09
N ILE A 80 -6.50 -1.57 2.00
CA ILE A 80 -5.15 -2.15 2.02
C ILE A 80 -4.20 -1.31 1.18
N GLY A 81 -2.98 -1.14 1.69
CA GLY A 81 -1.82 -0.63 0.95
C GLY A 81 -0.61 -1.55 1.14
N ASN A 82 0.36 -1.48 0.22
CA ASN A 82 1.60 -2.27 0.31
C ASN A 82 2.87 -1.47 0.00
N GLU A 83 4.00 -1.96 0.51
CA GLU A 83 5.31 -1.35 0.39
C GLU A 83 6.35 -2.40 0.00
N ALA A 84 7.26 -2.03 -0.88
CA ALA A 84 8.46 -2.82 -1.11
C ALA A 84 9.33 -2.85 0.15
N VAL A 85 9.68 -4.03 0.64
CA VAL A 85 10.64 -4.26 1.72
C VAL A 85 11.84 -5.08 1.24
N PHE A 86 13.02 -4.70 1.71
CA PHE A 86 14.28 -5.28 1.24
C PHE A 86 14.79 -6.33 2.21
N THR A 87 14.48 -7.59 1.92
CA THR A 87 14.79 -8.73 2.79
C THR A 87 15.94 -9.59 2.25
N LYS A 88 16.46 -10.49 3.09
CA LYS A 88 17.43 -11.53 2.73
C LYS A 88 16.80 -12.75 2.05
N SER A 89 15.47 -12.81 1.88
CA SER A 89 14.82 -13.96 1.24
C SER A 89 15.38 -14.21 -0.17
N LYS A 90 15.42 -15.49 -0.57
CA LYS A 90 15.93 -15.90 -1.89
C LYS A 90 14.80 -15.92 -2.91
N ASP A 91 15.15 -16.21 -4.17
CA ASP A 91 14.18 -16.60 -5.19
C ASP A 91 13.12 -15.55 -5.59
N LYS A 92 13.31 -14.28 -5.21
CA LYS A 92 12.44 -13.16 -5.61
C LYS A 92 12.28 -12.96 -7.12
N LYS A 93 13.18 -13.55 -7.93
CA LYS A 93 13.12 -13.49 -9.40
C LYS A 93 12.16 -14.51 -10.01
N PHE A 94 11.81 -15.57 -9.26
CA PHE A 94 10.84 -16.55 -9.74
C PHE A 94 9.46 -15.90 -9.78
N GLU A 95 8.79 -16.09 -10.91
CA GLU A 95 7.43 -15.59 -11.11
C GLU A 95 6.47 -16.29 -10.15
N ARG A 96 5.84 -15.48 -9.31
CA ARG A 96 4.82 -15.85 -8.33
C ARG A 96 3.76 -14.75 -8.32
N LEU A 97 2.93 -14.69 -7.27
CA LEU A 97 2.13 -13.49 -7.05
C LEU A 97 3.06 -12.31 -6.77
N LEU A 98 2.74 -11.15 -7.33
CA LEU A 98 3.30 -9.92 -6.78
C LEU A 98 2.61 -9.59 -5.46
N GLY A 99 3.27 -8.81 -4.58
CA GLY A 99 2.57 -8.31 -3.39
C GLY A 99 1.32 -7.51 -3.76
N MET A 100 1.35 -6.76 -4.85
CA MET A 100 0.18 -6.05 -5.38
C MET A 100 -0.96 -7.00 -5.78
N ASP A 101 -0.64 -8.21 -6.25
CA ASP A 101 -1.65 -9.24 -6.54
C ASP A 101 -2.22 -9.80 -5.23
N ILE A 102 -1.36 -10.11 -4.25
CA ILE A 102 -1.78 -10.58 -2.92
C ILE A 102 -2.74 -9.58 -2.25
N LEU A 103 -2.42 -8.28 -2.33
CA LEU A 103 -3.28 -7.20 -1.83
C LEU A 103 -4.67 -7.25 -2.47
N ARG A 104 -4.74 -7.38 -3.80
CA ARG A 104 -6.02 -7.40 -4.52
C ARG A 104 -6.82 -8.66 -4.17
N ILE A 105 -6.17 -9.81 -4.09
CA ILE A 105 -6.81 -11.07 -3.65
C ILE A 105 -7.47 -10.88 -2.29
N ALA A 106 -6.79 -10.26 -1.34
CA ALA A 106 -7.34 -10.01 -0.01
C ALA A 106 -8.53 -9.03 -0.04
N LEU A 107 -8.45 -7.94 -0.81
CA LEU A 107 -9.58 -7.02 -0.99
C LEU A 107 -10.81 -7.70 -1.60
N GLU A 108 -10.60 -8.59 -2.58
CA GLU A 108 -11.68 -9.31 -3.25
C GLU A 108 -12.31 -10.42 -2.38
N ARG A 109 -11.80 -10.70 -1.16
CA ARG A 109 -12.18 -11.86 -0.34
C ARG A 109 -12.46 -11.60 1.15
N ALA A 110 -12.10 -10.43 1.68
CA ALA A 110 -12.22 -10.14 3.12
C ALA A 110 -13.36 -9.17 3.46
N GLU A 111 -14.10 -9.41 4.54
CA GLU A 111 -15.16 -8.50 5.02
C GLU A 111 -14.68 -7.55 6.12
N ASN A 112 -13.52 -7.83 6.73
CA ASN A 112 -12.91 -7.01 7.76
C ASN A 112 -11.37 -7.08 7.71
N ALA A 113 -10.69 -6.22 8.44
CA ALA A 113 -9.22 -6.11 8.40
C ALA A 113 -8.53 -7.40 8.88
N LYS A 114 -9.11 -8.10 9.87
CA LYS A 114 -8.58 -9.36 10.38
C LYS A 114 -8.65 -10.46 9.33
N GLU A 115 -9.77 -10.57 8.61
CA GLU A 115 -9.89 -11.46 7.45
C GLU A 115 -8.93 -11.07 6.33
N GLY A 116 -8.74 -9.77 6.08
CA GLY A 116 -7.77 -9.27 5.10
C GLY A 116 -6.36 -9.76 5.38
N ILE A 117 -5.92 -9.74 6.65
CA ILE A 117 -4.66 -10.34 7.08
C ILE A 117 -4.64 -11.86 6.82
N GLY A 118 -5.74 -12.55 7.12
CA GLY A 118 -5.87 -13.98 6.85
C GLY A 118 -5.70 -14.32 5.37
N GLU A 119 -6.33 -13.56 4.47
CA GLU A 119 -6.23 -13.77 3.02
C GLU A 119 -4.83 -13.46 2.48
N ILE A 120 -4.16 -12.42 2.99
CA ILE A 120 -2.75 -12.15 2.65
C ILE A 120 -1.87 -13.33 3.06
N ILE A 121 -2.02 -13.84 4.28
CA ILE A 121 -1.25 -14.99 4.78
C ILE A 121 -1.51 -16.24 3.93
N LYS A 122 -2.77 -16.53 3.61
CA LYS A 122 -3.14 -17.68 2.75
C LYS A 122 -2.49 -17.57 1.38
N ALA A 123 -2.61 -16.42 0.71
CA ALA A 123 -2.04 -16.21 -0.61
C ALA A 123 -0.50 -16.29 -0.59
N LEU A 124 0.13 -15.65 0.39
CA LEU A 124 1.58 -15.67 0.57
C LEU A 124 2.10 -17.08 0.82
N THR A 125 1.54 -17.81 1.78
CA THR A 125 2.04 -19.13 2.17
C THR A 125 1.78 -20.20 1.10
N LYS A 126 0.69 -20.06 0.34
CA LYS A 126 0.31 -21.02 -0.71
C LYS A 126 1.03 -20.78 -2.04
N PHE A 127 1.14 -19.53 -2.48
CA PHE A 127 1.65 -19.20 -3.81
C PHE A 127 3.03 -18.51 -3.78
N GLY A 128 3.40 -17.94 -2.64
CA GLY A 128 4.61 -17.14 -2.47
C GLY A 128 4.51 -15.78 -3.14
N GLN A 129 5.59 -15.01 -3.03
CA GLN A 129 5.74 -13.72 -3.68
C GLN A 129 7.04 -13.64 -4.51
N GLY A 130 6.99 -12.95 -5.65
CA GLY A 130 8.14 -12.83 -6.54
C GLY A 130 7.75 -12.50 -8.00
N GLY A 131 8.75 -12.11 -8.78
CA GLY A 131 8.59 -11.58 -10.14
C GLY A 131 9.12 -10.17 -10.25
N ASN A 132 9.19 -9.63 -11.47
CA ASN A 132 9.62 -8.24 -11.64
C ASN A 132 8.53 -7.29 -11.13
N CYS A 133 8.86 -6.39 -10.22
CA CYS A 133 7.89 -5.47 -9.62
C CYS A 133 7.88 -4.07 -10.28
N ALA A 134 8.68 -3.84 -11.32
CA ALA A 134 8.88 -2.53 -11.94
C ALA A 134 8.54 -2.49 -13.43
N PHE A 135 8.10 -1.32 -13.89
CA PHE A 135 7.61 -1.06 -15.24
C PHE A 135 8.71 -0.97 -16.31
N ASP A 136 9.73 -0.15 -16.05
CA ASP A 136 10.78 0.23 -17.01
C ASP A 136 12.15 -0.37 -16.70
N LYS A 137 12.24 -1.17 -15.63
CA LYS A 137 13.47 -1.79 -15.14
C LYS A 137 13.18 -3.11 -14.45
N LYS A 138 14.23 -3.85 -14.13
CA LYS A 138 14.15 -5.04 -13.27
C LYS A 138 14.30 -4.62 -11.81
N PHE A 139 13.31 -4.92 -10.99
CA PHE A 139 13.35 -4.64 -9.56
C PHE A 139 12.58 -5.71 -8.79
N TYR A 140 13.19 -6.27 -7.75
CA TYR A 140 12.68 -7.44 -7.03
C TYR A 140 12.70 -7.18 -5.53
N TYR A 141 11.58 -7.40 -4.86
CA TYR A 141 11.42 -7.17 -3.43
C TYR A 141 10.33 -8.07 -2.84
N ASP A 142 10.28 -8.15 -1.52
CA ASP A 142 9.11 -8.67 -0.80
C ASP A 142 8.21 -7.49 -0.38
N ASN A 143 7.02 -7.76 0.12
CA ASN A 143 6.06 -6.72 0.49
C ASN A 143 5.74 -6.68 1.99
N SER A 144 5.57 -5.49 2.53
CA SER A 144 4.74 -5.28 3.73
C SER A 144 3.38 -4.74 3.31
N PHE A 145 2.39 -4.91 4.19
CA PHE A 145 1.03 -4.45 3.97
C PHE A 145 0.47 -3.81 5.24
N LEU A 146 -0.33 -2.77 5.05
CA LEU A 146 -1.17 -2.20 6.09
C LEU A 146 -2.61 -2.44 5.68
N VAL A 147 -3.31 -3.20 6.52
CA VAL A 147 -4.71 -3.60 6.33
C VAL A 147 -5.52 -2.90 7.41
N ALA A 148 -6.57 -2.18 7.03
CA ALA A 148 -7.45 -1.52 7.98
C ALA A 148 -8.92 -1.66 7.56
N ASP A 149 -9.80 -1.47 8.52
CA ASP A 149 -11.22 -1.24 8.32
C ASP A 149 -11.68 -0.06 9.19
N LYS A 150 -12.98 0.04 9.46
CA LYS A 150 -13.51 1.09 10.33
C LYS A 150 -12.99 1.00 11.77
N ASN A 151 -12.76 -0.19 12.29
CA ASN A 151 -12.56 -0.43 13.71
C ASN A 151 -11.09 -0.63 14.06
N GLU A 152 -10.32 -1.25 13.18
CA GLU A 152 -8.97 -1.69 13.49
C GLU A 152 -8.03 -1.67 12.28
N ALA A 153 -6.74 -1.73 12.57
CA ALA A 153 -5.70 -1.81 11.57
C ALA A 153 -4.56 -2.73 12.02
N TYR A 154 -3.91 -3.32 11.03
CA TYR A 154 -2.85 -4.30 11.17
C TYR A 154 -1.73 -4.02 10.17
N ILE A 155 -0.51 -4.31 10.59
CA ILE A 155 0.65 -4.42 9.72
C ILE A 155 0.98 -5.90 9.56
N ILE A 156 1.28 -6.31 8.34
CA ILE A 156 1.95 -7.57 8.04
C ILE A 156 3.23 -7.29 7.28
N GLU A 157 4.35 -7.79 7.79
CA GLU A 157 5.66 -7.73 7.15
C GLU A 157 6.08 -9.12 6.74
N THR A 158 6.65 -9.26 5.54
CA THR A 158 6.94 -10.56 4.95
C THR A 158 8.41 -10.67 4.52
N ALA A 159 8.91 -11.90 4.46
CA ALA A 159 10.22 -12.24 3.93
C ALA A 159 10.17 -13.61 3.22
N GLY A 160 10.05 -13.63 1.90
CA GLY A 160 9.78 -14.87 1.16
C GLY A 160 8.39 -15.41 1.55
N PHE A 161 8.35 -16.58 2.19
CA PHE A 161 7.11 -17.17 2.73
C PHE A 161 6.89 -16.85 4.22
N ASP A 162 7.92 -16.34 4.91
CA ASP A 162 7.83 -15.97 6.31
C ASP A 162 7.06 -14.66 6.47
N TYR A 163 6.36 -14.52 7.59
CA TYR A 163 5.61 -13.31 7.90
C TYR A 163 5.54 -13.06 9.41
N LYS A 164 5.28 -11.80 9.77
CA LYS A 164 4.90 -11.39 11.11
C LYS A 164 3.82 -10.33 11.02
N THR A 165 2.87 -10.37 11.96
CA THR A 165 1.76 -9.41 12.00
C THR A 165 1.77 -8.63 13.31
N ARG A 166 1.24 -7.41 13.28
CA ARG A 166 1.10 -6.54 14.44
C ARG A 166 -0.19 -5.73 14.32
N LYS A 167 -1.06 -5.79 15.33
CA LYS A 167 -2.21 -4.89 15.44
C LYS A 167 -1.72 -3.49 15.82
N LEU A 168 -2.27 -2.46 15.18
CA LEU A 168 -1.98 -1.07 15.51
C LEU A 168 -2.84 -0.59 16.69
N ALA A 169 -2.21 0.17 17.58
CA ALA A 169 -2.87 0.82 18.72
C ALA A 169 -2.93 2.32 18.44
N GLY A 170 -4.07 2.80 17.96
CA GLY A 170 -4.33 4.23 17.75
C GLY A 170 -3.81 4.80 16.43
N TYR A 171 -2.59 4.45 16.04
CA TYR A 171 -1.98 4.92 14.79
C TYR A 171 -0.80 4.02 14.37
N GLY A 172 -0.34 4.17 13.14
CA GLY A 172 0.88 3.52 12.66
C GLY A 172 1.10 3.71 11.17
N ASN A 173 2.25 3.27 10.70
CA ASN A 173 2.62 3.34 9.30
C ASN A 173 3.62 2.25 8.92
N ILE A 174 3.70 2.00 7.61
CA ILE A 174 4.75 1.23 6.97
C ILE A 174 5.43 2.08 5.89
N SER A 175 6.71 1.81 5.71
CA SER A 175 7.57 2.42 4.68
C SER A 175 8.41 1.30 4.07
N ASN A 176 9.41 1.62 3.24
CA ASN A 176 10.25 0.62 2.57
C ASN A 176 11.29 -0.07 3.47
N ARG A 177 10.87 -0.55 4.63
CA ARG A 177 11.68 -1.31 5.58
C ARG A 177 10.81 -2.22 6.45
N LEU A 178 11.42 -3.26 6.99
CA LEU A 178 10.84 -4.02 8.11
C LEU A 178 10.98 -3.21 9.41
N SER A 179 9.97 -3.32 10.28
CA SER A 179 9.82 -2.56 11.52
C SER A 179 9.23 -3.37 12.67
N ILE A 180 8.74 -4.59 12.43
CA ILE A 180 8.28 -5.47 13.51
C ILE A 180 9.49 -6.15 14.15
N GLU A 181 9.82 -5.74 15.37
CA GLU A 181 10.96 -6.27 16.13
C GLU A 181 10.62 -7.52 16.95
N GLU A 182 9.32 -7.85 17.11
CA GLU A 182 8.87 -9.06 17.81
C GLU A 182 9.51 -10.31 17.19
N ASP A 183 9.98 -11.24 18.03
CA ASP A 183 10.77 -12.42 17.65
C ASP A 183 11.99 -12.07 16.76
N HIS A 184 12.55 -10.88 16.89
CA HIS A 184 13.65 -10.39 16.07
C HIS A 184 13.35 -10.45 14.56
N PHE A 185 12.08 -10.32 14.14
CA PHE A 185 11.70 -10.53 12.73
C PHE A 185 12.42 -9.55 11.79
N ALA A 186 12.31 -8.24 12.05
CA ALA A 186 13.00 -7.23 11.25
C ALA A 186 14.53 -7.44 11.25
N GLU A 187 15.14 -7.70 12.41
CA GLU A 187 16.57 -7.95 12.54
C GLU A 187 17.04 -9.16 11.70
N ARG A 188 16.32 -10.28 11.78
CA ARG A 188 16.65 -11.52 11.08
C ARG A 188 16.55 -11.36 9.56
N HIS A 189 15.48 -10.73 9.08
CA HIS A 189 15.15 -10.72 7.65
C HIS A 189 15.64 -9.49 6.88
N THR A 190 15.93 -8.35 7.53
CA THR A 190 16.30 -7.11 6.83
C THR A 190 17.64 -7.22 6.10
N ASN A 191 17.68 -6.81 4.83
CA ASN A 191 18.94 -6.55 4.13
C ASN A 191 19.44 -5.13 4.48
N LYS A 192 20.36 -5.05 5.45
CA LYS A 192 20.85 -3.77 6.02
C LYS A 192 21.53 -2.86 4.99
N LEU A 193 22.19 -3.44 3.97
CA LEU A 193 22.87 -2.66 2.93
C LEU A 193 21.87 -1.84 2.11
N ILE A 194 20.79 -2.47 1.63
CA ILE A 194 19.80 -1.80 0.76
C ILE A 194 18.89 -0.87 1.57
N THR A 195 18.53 -1.28 2.78
CA THR A 195 17.56 -0.53 3.61
C THR A 195 18.11 0.83 4.07
N ASN A 196 19.41 0.93 4.33
CA ASN A 196 20.03 2.19 4.74
C ASN A 196 20.06 3.25 3.62
N PHE A 197 20.08 2.84 2.35
CA PHE A 197 20.08 3.77 1.20
C PHE A 197 18.68 4.23 0.79
N ALA A 198 17.61 3.60 1.29
CA ALA A 198 16.23 3.88 0.87
C ALA A 198 15.59 5.10 1.55
N GLY A 199 16.28 5.79 2.48
CA GLY A 199 15.71 6.90 3.26
C GLY A 199 14.49 6.52 4.12
N ALA A 200 14.14 5.23 4.17
CA ALA A 200 12.88 4.72 4.69
C ALA A 200 12.72 4.96 6.19
N LEU A 201 13.80 4.96 6.97
CA LEU A 201 13.73 5.28 8.40
C LEU A 201 13.32 6.73 8.65
N LYS A 202 13.89 7.68 7.88
CA LYS A 202 13.55 9.11 8.01
C LYS A 202 12.10 9.36 7.60
N ARG A 203 11.65 8.76 6.48
CA ARG A 203 10.25 8.82 6.04
C ARG A 203 9.30 8.17 7.03
N GLN A 204 9.63 6.97 7.52
CA GLN A 204 8.80 6.27 8.49
C GLN A 204 8.61 7.12 9.75
N ASN A 205 9.68 7.70 10.30
CA ASN A 205 9.59 8.56 11.48
C ASN A 205 8.80 9.84 11.19
N CYS A 206 9.02 10.48 10.05
CA CYS A 206 8.30 11.68 9.64
C CYS A 206 6.80 11.43 9.45
N ALA A 207 6.44 10.38 8.70
CA ALA A 207 5.06 9.97 8.47
C ALA A 207 4.38 9.56 9.78
N CYS A 208 5.06 8.79 10.64
CA CYS A 208 4.54 8.38 11.94
C CYS A 208 4.27 9.59 12.85
N ASN A 209 5.22 10.52 12.94
CA ASN A 209 5.04 11.74 13.73
C ASN A 209 3.88 12.59 13.19
N THR A 210 3.80 12.76 11.87
CA THR A 210 2.75 13.61 11.26
C THR A 210 1.36 12.98 11.42
N ILE A 211 1.23 11.67 11.19
CA ILE A 211 -0.08 11.01 11.30
C ILE A 211 -0.53 10.93 12.76
N LYS A 212 0.40 10.73 13.71
CA LYS A 212 0.10 10.69 15.15
C LYS A 212 -0.61 11.96 15.62
N ASP A 213 -0.19 13.12 15.11
CA ASP A 213 -0.71 14.42 15.55
C ASP A 213 -1.88 14.92 14.67
N ALA A 214 -2.30 14.16 13.64
CA ALA A 214 -3.37 14.57 12.73
C ALA A 214 -4.75 14.62 13.42
N GLU A 215 -5.42 15.77 13.44
CA GLU A 215 -6.73 15.95 14.06
C GLU A 215 -7.87 15.78 13.06
N ASN A 216 -7.60 16.03 11.79
CA ASN A 216 -8.60 16.00 10.74
C ASN A 216 -8.02 15.54 9.39
N ILE A 217 -8.89 15.40 8.39
CA ILE A 217 -8.52 14.92 7.05
C ILE A 217 -7.48 15.82 6.35
N ARG A 218 -7.47 17.13 6.63
CA ARG A 218 -6.49 18.07 6.03
C ARG A 218 -5.08 17.81 6.55
N ASP A 219 -4.95 17.41 7.81
CA ASP A 219 -3.65 17.04 8.39
C ASP A 219 -3.13 15.76 7.75
N VAL A 220 -4.02 14.82 7.43
CA VAL A 220 -3.66 13.59 6.70
C VAL A 220 -3.25 13.92 5.26
N PHE A 221 -3.95 14.84 4.58
CA PHE A 221 -3.50 15.34 3.28
C PHE A 221 -2.13 16.03 3.38
N ALA A 222 -1.90 16.82 4.43
CA ALA A 222 -0.61 17.46 4.67
C ALA A 222 0.49 16.41 4.89
N ALA A 223 0.21 15.33 5.62
CA ALA A 223 1.15 14.22 5.84
C ALA A 223 1.61 13.58 4.52
N LEU A 224 0.69 13.32 3.60
CA LEU A 224 1.03 12.78 2.27
C LEU A 224 1.76 13.79 1.37
N ARG A 225 1.74 15.07 1.73
CA ARG A 225 2.42 16.16 1.00
C ARG A 225 3.77 16.52 1.59
N THR A 226 4.17 15.91 2.70
CA THR A 226 5.38 16.30 3.42
C THR A 226 6.64 16.00 2.62
N HIS A 227 7.56 16.95 2.69
CA HIS A 227 8.92 16.84 2.17
C HIS A 227 9.93 17.01 3.29
N ASP A 228 11.10 16.43 3.07
CA ASP A 228 12.25 16.63 3.94
C ASP A 228 12.62 18.11 4.02
N THR A 229 12.88 18.61 5.23
CA THR A 229 13.25 20.01 5.45
C THR A 229 14.55 20.37 4.73
N ASP A 230 15.46 19.41 4.61
CA ASP A 230 16.76 19.59 3.95
C ASP A 230 16.61 19.79 2.43
N ASP A 231 15.46 19.37 1.87
CA ASP A 231 15.18 19.42 0.43
C ASP A 231 14.33 20.62 0.02
N LYS A 232 13.84 21.44 0.96
CA LYS A 232 12.93 22.58 0.68
C LYS A 232 13.45 23.50 -0.44
N CYS A 233 14.74 23.84 -0.42
CA CYS A 233 15.35 24.74 -1.42
C CYS A 233 15.54 24.09 -2.79
N LYS A 234 15.41 22.77 -2.91
CA LYS A 234 15.71 21.98 -4.11
C LYS A 234 14.52 21.17 -4.62
N LEU A 235 13.36 21.27 -3.97
CA LEU A 235 12.22 20.39 -4.16
C LEU A 235 11.76 20.18 -5.62
N TYR A 236 11.86 21.22 -6.44
CA TYR A 236 11.48 21.19 -7.87
C TYR A 236 12.69 21.12 -8.82
N LYS A 237 13.90 21.08 -8.28
CA LYS A 237 15.16 21.06 -9.02
C LYS A 237 15.89 19.72 -8.89
N LYS A 238 15.70 19.02 -7.77
CA LYS A 238 16.31 17.73 -7.48
C LYS A 238 15.37 16.94 -6.56
N GLY A 239 14.91 15.80 -7.03
CA GLY A 239 14.11 14.89 -6.21
C GLY A 239 14.90 14.26 -5.07
N SER A 240 14.17 13.70 -4.11
CA SER A 240 14.73 13.07 -2.92
C SER A 240 13.93 11.84 -2.50
N VAL A 241 14.64 10.86 -1.97
CA VAL A 241 14.07 9.59 -1.48
C VAL A 241 13.66 9.66 0.00
N SER A 242 13.92 10.79 0.67
CA SER A 242 13.61 11.00 2.09
C SER A 242 12.30 11.75 2.33
N SER A 243 11.59 12.14 1.27
CA SER A 243 10.29 12.82 1.34
C SER A 243 9.13 11.83 1.19
N VAL A 244 8.03 12.05 1.93
CA VAL A 244 6.79 11.27 1.79
C VAL A 244 6.13 11.54 0.44
N CYS A 245 6.10 12.81 0.01
CA CYS A 245 5.79 13.17 -1.37
C CYS A 245 7.07 13.12 -2.20
N MET A 246 7.31 12.01 -2.89
CA MET A 246 8.52 11.79 -3.67
C MET A 246 8.48 12.53 -5.02
N HIS A 247 9.54 13.27 -5.30
CA HIS A 247 9.77 13.90 -6.60
C HIS A 247 10.89 13.13 -7.33
N GLN A 248 10.76 12.98 -8.65
CA GLN A 248 11.68 12.16 -9.45
C GLN A 248 13.12 12.62 -9.23
N SER A 249 14.00 11.66 -8.95
CA SER A 249 15.44 11.90 -8.86
C SER A 249 16.21 10.90 -9.74
N ILE A 250 17.54 11.01 -9.79
CA ILE A 250 18.37 10.09 -10.58
C ILE A 250 18.17 8.62 -10.13
N LEU A 251 17.92 8.40 -8.84
CA LEU A 251 17.80 7.06 -8.23
C LEU A 251 16.43 6.79 -7.59
N GLY A 252 15.56 7.77 -7.54
CA GLY A 252 14.28 7.73 -6.84
C GLY A 252 13.10 7.80 -7.80
N ASP A 253 12.00 7.19 -7.39
CA ASP A 253 10.73 7.16 -8.11
C ASP A 253 10.01 8.52 -8.00
N HIS A 254 8.72 8.56 -8.37
CA HIS A 254 7.87 9.72 -8.25
C HIS A 254 6.53 9.33 -7.62
N THR A 255 5.93 10.16 -6.77
CA THR A 255 4.56 9.89 -6.30
C THR A 255 3.59 10.04 -7.47
N THR A 256 3.09 8.92 -7.99
CA THR A 256 2.20 8.89 -9.18
C THR A 256 0.73 8.87 -8.83
N GLY A 257 0.39 8.57 -7.58
CA GLY A 257 -0.98 8.60 -7.09
C GLY A 257 -1.05 8.53 -5.58
N SER A 258 -2.09 9.15 -5.03
CA SER A 258 -2.35 9.15 -3.59
C SER A 258 -3.81 8.83 -3.32
N MET A 259 -4.06 8.05 -2.27
CA MET A 259 -5.38 7.69 -1.81
C MET A 259 -5.49 7.91 -0.30
N VAL A 260 -6.61 8.49 0.13
CA VAL A 260 -6.99 8.58 1.54
C VAL A 260 -8.41 8.06 1.70
N VAL A 261 -8.64 7.19 2.68
CA VAL A 261 -9.98 6.67 3.00
C VAL A 261 -10.35 7.16 4.39
N ASP A 262 -11.44 7.91 4.47
CA ASP A 262 -12.02 8.39 5.71
C ASP A 262 -13.23 7.52 6.07
N SER A 263 -13.08 6.64 7.06
CA SER A 263 -14.10 5.69 7.51
C SER A 263 -14.85 6.13 8.77
N ARG A 264 -14.74 7.42 9.13
CA ARG A 264 -15.33 7.97 10.36
C ARG A 264 -16.86 8.06 10.29
N GLU A 265 -17.42 8.20 9.08
CA GLU A 265 -18.86 8.20 8.81
C GLU A 265 -19.41 6.80 8.51
N SER A 266 -20.71 6.67 8.26
CA SER A 266 -21.35 5.39 7.88
C SER A 266 -20.90 4.89 6.51
N ILE A 267 -20.73 5.81 5.55
CA ILE A 267 -20.22 5.54 4.22
C ILE A 267 -18.80 6.11 4.14
N PRO A 268 -17.77 5.29 3.85
CA PRO A 268 -16.42 5.78 3.70
C PRO A 268 -16.32 6.79 2.53
N VAL A 269 -15.60 7.89 2.76
CA VAL A 269 -15.24 8.84 1.70
C VAL A 269 -13.83 8.54 1.23
N ILE A 270 -13.67 8.31 -0.07
CA ILE A 270 -12.39 7.94 -0.66
C ILE A 270 -11.87 9.16 -1.40
N TRP A 271 -10.69 9.65 -1.06
CA TRP A 271 -10.07 10.82 -1.65
C TRP A 271 -8.91 10.40 -2.52
N ILE A 272 -8.95 10.74 -3.80
CA ILE A 272 -7.93 10.32 -4.77
C ILE A 272 -7.42 11.53 -5.54
N THR A 273 -6.11 11.60 -5.77
CA THR A 273 -5.53 12.62 -6.65
C THR A 273 -5.84 12.33 -8.11
N GLY A 274 -5.69 11.07 -8.55
CA GLY A 274 -5.79 10.67 -9.96
C GLY A 274 -4.73 11.36 -10.83
N SER A 275 -3.66 11.83 -10.19
CA SER A 275 -2.53 12.52 -10.77
C SER A 275 -1.33 12.41 -9.83
N SER A 276 -0.14 12.57 -10.41
CA SER A 276 1.12 12.58 -9.70
C SER A 276 1.30 13.81 -8.81
N THR A 277 2.29 13.80 -7.92
CA THR A 277 2.69 14.94 -7.08
C THR A 277 1.52 15.45 -6.20
N PRO A 278 1.18 14.77 -5.08
CA PRO A 278 0.07 15.18 -4.21
C PRO A 278 0.22 16.57 -3.60
N CYS A 279 1.43 17.12 -3.53
CA CYS A 279 1.67 18.49 -3.05
C CYS A 279 1.19 19.57 -4.03
N LEU A 280 0.99 19.23 -5.31
CA LEU A 280 0.41 20.10 -6.33
C LEU A 280 -0.99 19.67 -6.75
N SER A 281 -1.38 18.44 -6.43
CA SER A 281 -2.66 17.85 -6.82
C SER A 281 -3.77 18.07 -5.80
N VAL A 282 -5.00 18.09 -6.32
CA VAL A 282 -6.23 18.14 -5.51
C VAL A 282 -6.67 16.72 -5.17
N PHE A 283 -7.04 16.50 -3.91
CA PHE A 283 -7.74 15.29 -3.48
C PHE A 283 -9.22 15.41 -3.84
N LYS A 284 -9.70 14.58 -4.77
CA LYS A 284 -11.10 14.56 -5.20
C LYS A 284 -11.85 13.47 -4.45
N PRO A 285 -13.03 13.76 -3.87
CA PRO A 285 -13.83 12.74 -3.20
C PRO A 285 -14.50 11.83 -4.24
N VAL A 286 -14.45 10.54 -4.00
CA VAL A 286 -15.17 9.48 -4.70
C VAL A 286 -15.80 8.56 -3.64
N PHE A 287 -16.89 7.92 -4.01
CA PHE A 287 -17.65 7.04 -3.13
C PHE A 287 -17.64 5.63 -3.69
N PHE A 288 -17.59 4.65 -2.81
CA PHE A 288 -17.88 3.28 -3.19
C PHE A 288 -19.33 3.25 -3.69
N GLY A 289 -19.55 2.78 -4.92
CA GLY A 289 -20.84 2.92 -5.58
C GLY A 289 -21.97 2.44 -4.67
N GLN A 290 -22.92 3.32 -4.35
CA GLN A 290 -24.27 2.81 -4.16
C GLN A 290 -24.64 2.21 -5.51
N ASN A 291 -25.05 0.94 -5.54
CA ASN A 291 -25.91 0.51 -6.63
C ASN A 291 -27.03 1.54 -6.66
N ASN A 292 -27.06 2.38 -7.68
CA ASN A 292 -28.21 3.24 -7.91
C ASN A 292 -29.34 2.23 -8.20
N PRO A 293 -30.34 2.10 -7.32
CA PRO A 293 -31.41 1.13 -7.49
C PRO A 293 -32.18 1.37 -8.80
#